data_AF-A0A8H7KYM7-F1
#
_entry.id   AF-A0A8H7KYM7-F1
#
_cell.length_a   1.000
_cell.length_b   1.000
_cell.length_c   1.000
_cell.angle_alpha   90.00
_cell.angle_beta   90.00
_cell.angle_gamma   90.00
#
_symmetry.space_group_name_H-M   'P 1'
#
loop_
_entity.id
_entity.type
_entity.pdbx_description
1 polymer ?
#
loop_
_entity_poly.entity_id
_entity_poly.type
_entity_poly.pdbx_seq_one_letter_code
_entity_poly.pdbx_strand_id
1 'polypeptide(L)'
;MARGKATRNEAQRRAYHKRTSRKGPSNTAHLPPIPQTLVDLAAKPLPSSDLFRSALLDTGLVDESQLDQWDLTPPYPISPSQQFSTLYVTNLIDVMHGRRLREYRRDETRRIARFHTSHLRTFRKSVSDLLAVEVEVWNQVQHWREGAGGLDEGGVHSIMANHFLQWTARRAKSLHEELEALKGGRDIYVSLMNSRLNCRSTI
;
A
#
# COMPACT_ATOMS: atom_id res chain seq x y z
N MET A 1 -30.02 45.97 41.01
CA MET A 1 -29.08 44.82 41.08
C MET A 1 -28.92 44.10 39.73
N ALA A 2 -28.59 44.81 38.63
CA ALA A 2 -28.50 44.21 37.29
C ALA A 2 -27.06 44.07 36.74
N ARG A 3 -26.10 44.85 37.26
CA ARG A 3 -24.71 44.91 36.74
C ARG A 3 -23.89 43.64 37.02
N GLY A 4 -24.19 42.88 38.09
CA GLY A 4 -23.41 41.69 38.47
C GLY A 4 -23.68 40.44 37.62
N LYS A 5 -24.83 40.37 36.92
CA LYS A 5 -25.17 39.23 36.04
C LYS A 5 -24.49 39.34 34.68
N ALA A 6 -24.37 40.56 34.13
CA ALA A 6 -23.75 40.80 32.83
C ALA A 6 -22.25 40.46 32.83
N THR A 7 -21.52 40.88 33.86
CA THR A 7 -20.08 40.60 34.02
C THR A 7 -19.78 39.10 34.16
N ARG A 8 -20.66 38.36 34.86
CA ARG A 8 -20.52 36.92 35.07
C ARG A 8 -20.76 36.12 33.77
N ASN A 9 -21.74 36.53 32.96
CA ASN A 9 -21.99 35.93 31.64
C ASN A 9 -20.85 36.18 30.65
N GLU A 10 -20.25 37.37 30.69
CA GLU A 10 -19.16 37.70 29.78
C GLU A 10 -17.86 36.97 30.14
N ALA A 11 -17.58 36.79 31.43
CA ALA A 11 -16.50 35.94 31.90
C ALA A 11 -16.69 34.47 31.47
N GLN A 12 -17.91 33.93 31.55
CA GLN A 12 -18.22 32.59 31.07
C GLN A 12 -18.07 32.46 29.55
N ARG A 13 -18.52 33.45 28.77
CA ARG A 13 -18.31 33.47 27.31
C ARG A 13 -16.83 33.51 26.93
N ARG A 14 -16.03 34.34 27.60
CA ARG A 14 -14.57 34.41 27.37
C ARG A 14 -13.88 33.11 27.78
N ALA A 15 -14.29 32.48 28.89
CA ALA A 15 -13.77 31.17 29.32
C ALA A 15 -14.17 30.05 28.35
N TYR A 16 -15.39 30.06 27.82
CA TYR A 16 -15.86 29.13 26.81
C TYR A 16 -15.09 29.30 25.49
N HIS A 17 -14.93 30.52 25.01
CA HIS A 17 -14.09 30.81 23.83
C HIS A 17 -12.63 30.40 24.04
N LYS A 18 -12.03 30.63 25.22
CA LYS A 18 -10.67 30.15 25.52
C LYS A 18 -10.57 28.62 25.54
N ARG A 19 -11.62 27.92 25.98
CA ARG A 19 -11.67 26.44 25.99
C ARG A 19 -11.89 25.86 24.59
N THR A 20 -12.72 26.48 23.76
CA THR A 20 -12.98 26.01 22.38
C THR A 20 -11.91 26.47 21.38
N SER A 21 -11.19 27.56 21.67
CA SER A 21 -10.05 28.05 20.89
C SER A 21 -8.75 27.26 21.12
N ARG A 22 -8.74 26.26 22.01
CA ARG A 22 -7.62 25.30 22.16
C ARG A 22 -7.58 24.24 21.04
N LYS A 23 -8.07 24.56 19.84
CA LYS A 23 -7.52 23.94 18.64
C LYS A 23 -6.17 24.63 18.40
N GLY A 24 -5.12 24.13 19.06
CA GLY A 24 -3.75 24.42 18.63
C GLY A 24 -3.63 24.15 17.12
N PRO A 25 -2.63 24.74 16.44
CA PRO A 25 -2.46 24.54 15.00
C PRO A 25 -2.60 23.05 14.74
N SER A 26 -3.66 22.69 14.01
CA SER A 26 -3.85 21.35 13.52
C SER A 26 -2.56 21.07 12.77
N ASN A 27 -1.68 20.30 13.38
CA ASN A 27 -0.40 19.93 12.82
C ASN A 27 -0.79 18.97 11.69
N THR A 28 -1.25 19.54 10.58
CA THR A 28 -1.52 18.86 9.32
C THR A 28 -0.16 18.48 8.81
N ALA A 29 0.42 17.44 9.42
CA ALA A 29 1.61 16.80 8.94
C ALA A 29 1.35 16.49 7.47
N HIS A 30 1.94 17.30 6.59
CA HIS A 30 1.90 17.07 5.16
C HIS A 30 2.54 15.71 4.94
N LEU A 31 1.79 14.83 4.28
CA LEU A 31 2.33 13.52 3.91
C LEU A 31 3.32 13.81 2.77
N PRO A 32 4.53 13.25 2.82
CA PRO A 32 5.48 13.46 1.74
C PRO A 32 4.87 12.97 0.41
N PRO A 33 5.13 13.68 -0.70
CA PRO A 33 4.74 13.21 -2.01
C PRO A 33 5.49 11.91 -2.33
N ILE A 34 4.81 10.96 -2.97
CA ILE A 34 5.45 9.74 -3.51
C ILE A 34 6.11 10.06 -4.87
N PRO A 35 7.26 9.45 -5.20
CA PRO A 35 7.92 9.66 -6.48
C PRO A 35 7.02 9.32 -7.67
N GLN A 36 7.09 10.11 -8.75
CA GLN A 36 6.26 9.87 -9.95
C GLN A 36 6.55 8.50 -10.58
N THR A 37 7.81 8.06 -10.56
CA THR A 37 8.21 6.73 -11.06
C THR A 37 7.50 5.58 -10.34
N LEU A 38 7.23 5.75 -9.03
CA LEU A 38 6.46 4.80 -8.24
C LEU A 38 4.99 4.82 -8.67
N VAL A 39 4.42 6.01 -8.88
CA VAL A 39 3.04 6.16 -9.37
C VAL A 39 2.86 5.49 -10.73
N ASP A 40 3.77 5.74 -11.67
CA ASP A 40 3.73 5.18 -13.02
C ASP A 40 3.84 3.65 -13.00
N LEU A 41 4.73 3.11 -12.16
CA LEU A 41 4.88 1.66 -12.05
C LEU A 41 3.64 1.02 -11.40
N ALA A 42 3.06 1.66 -10.39
CA ALA A 42 1.83 1.20 -9.76
C ALA A 42 0.63 1.18 -10.70
N ALA A 43 0.62 2.06 -11.72
CA ALA A 43 -0.46 2.20 -12.70
C ALA A 43 -0.41 1.18 -13.84
N LYS A 44 0.68 0.42 -13.99
CA LYS A 44 0.77 -0.65 -15.00
C LYS A 44 -0.42 -1.60 -14.89
N PRO A 45 -0.96 -2.14 -16.00
CA PRO A 45 -2.05 -3.10 -15.95
C PRO A 45 -1.61 -4.40 -15.27
N LEU A 46 -2.57 -5.15 -14.71
CA LEU A 46 -2.35 -6.52 -14.29
C LEU A 46 -2.57 -7.46 -15.50
N PRO A 47 -1.97 -8.66 -15.48
CA PRO A 47 -2.27 -9.67 -16.49
C PRO A 47 -3.75 -10.07 -16.49
N SER A 48 -4.18 -10.63 -17.61
CA SER A 48 -5.55 -11.13 -17.79
C SER A 48 -5.59 -12.60 -18.25
N SER A 49 -4.48 -13.32 -18.14
CA SER A 49 -4.37 -14.71 -18.55
C SER A 49 -5.12 -15.66 -17.61
N ASP A 50 -5.39 -16.88 -18.09
CA ASP A 50 -6.07 -17.90 -17.29
C ASP A 50 -5.21 -18.37 -16.12
N LEU A 51 -3.88 -18.35 -16.25
CA LEU A 51 -2.96 -18.64 -15.14
C LEU A 51 -3.06 -17.58 -14.04
N PHE A 52 -3.06 -16.30 -14.42
CA PHE A 52 -3.28 -15.20 -13.48
C PHE A 52 -4.62 -15.36 -12.75
N ARG A 53 -5.71 -15.67 -13.47
CA ARG A 53 -7.03 -15.86 -12.87
C ARG A 53 -7.09 -17.08 -11.95
N SER A 54 -6.49 -18.19 -12.35
CA SER A 54 -6.43 -19.42 -11.56
C SER A 54 -5.69 -19.19 -10.24
N ALA A 55 -4.55 -18.51 -10.30
CA ALA A 55 -3.81 -18.09 -9.11
C ALA A 55 -4.61 -17.07 -8.29
N LEU A 56 -5.24 -16.07 -8.90
CA LEU A 56 -6.05 -15.09 -8.17
C LEU A 56 -7.19 -15.73 -7.37
N LEU A 57 -7.83 -16.75 -7.94
CA LEU A 57 -9.00 -17.44 -7.36
C LEU A 57 -8.62 -18.60 -6.43
N ASP A 58 -7.35 -19.01 -6.39
CA ASP A 58 -6.88 -20.12 -5.53
C ASP A 58 -7.62 -21.44 -5.86
N THR A 59 -7.73 -21.76 -7.15
CA THR A 59 -8.51 -22.92 -7.62
C THR A 59 -7.84 -24.27 -7.36
N GLY A 60 -6.61 -24.28 -6.82
CA GLY A 60 -5.79 -25.48 -6.68
C GLY A 60 -5.23 -26.03 -8.00
N LEU A 61 -5.47 -25.34 -9.13
CA LEU A 61 -4.96 -25.74 -10.45
C LEU A 61 -3.49 -25.37 -10.68
N VAL A 62 -2.97 -24.44 -9.87
CA VAL A 62 -1.59 -23.96 -9.95
C VAL A 62 -0.87 -24.35 -8.67
N ASP A 63 0.26 -25.03 -8.80
CA ASP A 63 1.15 -25.31 -7.67
C ASP A 63 1.96 -24.04 -7.33
N GLU A 64 1.68 -23.45 -6.18
CA GLU A 64 2.33 -22.24 -5.67
C GLU A 64 3.42 -22.54 -4.62
N SER A 65 3.73 -23.81 -4.34
CA SER A 65 4.60 -24.24 -3.22
C SER A 65 6.04 -23.73 -3.29
N GLN A 66 6.54 -23.42 -4.49
CA GLN A 66 7.91 -22.95 -4.74
C GLN A 66 7.98 -21.43 -5.01
N LEU A 67 6.88 -20.70 -4.81
CA LEU A 67 6.83 -19.28 -5.14
C LEU A 67 7.38 -18.36 -4.05
N ASP A 68 7.49 -18.84 -2.82
CA ASP A 68 7.89 -18.03 -1.65
C ASP A 68 9.26 -17.37 -1.82
N GLN A 69 10.19 -18.01 -2.54
CA GLN A 69 11.50 -17.45 -2.85
C GLN A 69 11.41 -16.13 -3.64
N TRP A 70 10.36 -15.94 -4.43
CA TRP A 70 10.13 -14.75 -5.26
C TRP A 70 9.42 -13.64 -4.50
N ASP A 71 8.91 -13.95 -3.31
CA ASP A 71 8.28 -12.95 -2.45
C ASP A 71 9.29 -12.13 -1.64
N LEU A 72 10.52 -12.62 -1.55
CA LEU A 72 11.63 -11.96 -0.90
C LEU A 72 12.10 -10.74 -1.69
N THR A 73 12.69 -9.78 -1.00
CA THR A 73 13.36 -8.64 -1.62
C THR A 73 14.53 -9.14 -2.47
N PRO A 74 14.64 -8.74 -3.75
CA PRO A 74 15.82 -9.04 -4.57
C PRO A 74 17.13 -8.61 -3.87
N PRO A 75 18.27 -9.27 -4.13
CA PRO A 75 18.51 -10.29 -5.15
C PRO A 75 18.04 -11.71 -4.78
N TYR A 76 17.57 -12.46 -5.78
CA TYR A 76 17.14 -13.85 -5.60
C TYR A 76 18.31 -14.85 -5.67
N PRO A 77 18.33 -15.89 -4.82
CA PRO A 77 19.39 -16.91 -4.82
C PRO A 77 19.13 -17.95 -5.93
N ILE A 78 19.35 -17.57 -7.20
CA ILE A 78 19.24 -18.49 -8.34
C ILE A 78 20.64 -18.96 -8.74
N SER A 79 20.79 -20.25 -9.05
CA SER A 79 22.04 -20.77 -9.60
C SER A 79 22.29 -20.21 -11.02
N PRO A 80 23.52 -19.77 -11.36
CA PRO A 80 23.88 -19.36 -12.71
C PRO A 80 23.63 -20.44 -13.80
N SER A 81 23.55 -21.71 -13.40
CA SER A 81 23.24 -22.85 -14.29
C SER A 81 21.75 -23.03 -14.57
N GLN A 82 20.88 -22.33 -13.85
CA GLN A 82 19.44 -22.50 -13.95
C GLN A 82 18.90 -21.70 -15.14
N GLN A 83 18.64 -22.40 -16.24
CA GLN A 83 18.04 -21.81 -17.43
C GLN A 83 16.52 -21.93 -17.36
N PHE A 84 15.83 -20.80 -17.47
CA PHE A 84 14.39 -20.76 -17.58
C PHE A 84 13.99 -20.40 -18.99
N SER A 85 13.00 -21.12 -19.55
CA SER A 85 12.42 -20.72 -20.83
C SER A 85 11.61 -19.44 -20.67
N THR A 86 11.55 -18.62 -21.72
CA THR A 86 10.74 -17.38 -21.73
C THR A 86 9.27 -17.66 -21.39
N LEU A 87 8.73 -18.78 -21.88
CA LEU A 87 7.37 -19.22 -21.57
C LEU A 87 7.19 -19.51 -20.07
N TYR A 88 8.14 -20.22 -19.47
CA TYR A 88 8.11 -20.49 -18.02
C TYR A 88 8.10 -19.18 -17.21
N VAL A 89 8.97 -18.24 -17.56
CA VAL A 89 9.08 -16.95 -16.83
C VAL A 89 7.79 -16.12 -16.99
N THR A 90 7.20 -16.11 -18.19
CA THR A 90 5.94 -15.42 -18.45
C THR A 90 4.81 -16.00 -17.61
N ASN A 91 4.68 -17.33 -17.60
CA ASN A 91 3.69 -18.05 -16.80
C ASN A 91 3.92 -17.82 -15.29
N LEU A 92 5.17 -17.83 -14.85
CA LEU A 92 5.55 -17.54 -13.46
C LEU A 92 5.08 -16.14 -13.03
N ILE A 93 5.32 -15.12 -13.86
CA ILE A 93 4.91 -13.73 -13.58
C ILE A 93 3.38 -13.61 -13.48
N ASP A 94 2.64 -14.29 -14.36
CA ASP A 94 1.18 -14.29 -14.31
C ASP A 94 0.64 -14.88 -13.01
N VAL A 95 1.17 -16.04 -12.61
CA VAL A 95 0.83 -16.69 -11.34
C VAL A 95 1.18 -15.79 -10.16
N MET A 96 2.37 -15.19 -10.17
CA MET A 96 2.84 -14.29 -9.11
C MET A 96 1.95 -13.05 -8.99
N HIS A 97 1.52 -12.45 -10.10
CA HIS A 97 0.54 -11.36 -10.07
C HIS A 97 -0.80 -11.78 -9.47
N GLY A 98 -1.30 -12.98 -9.81
CA GLY A 98 -2.56 -13.50 -9.27
C GLY A 98 -2.48 -13.71 -7.76
N ARG A 99 -1.46 -14.43 -7.30
CA ARG A 99 -1.16 -14.67 -5.88
C ARG A 99 -1.01 -13.36 -5.10
N ARG A 100 -0.20 -12.42 -5.60
CA ARG A 100 0.04 -11.13 -4.93
C ARG A 100 -1.22 -10.28 -4.85
N LEU A 101 -2.05 -10.25 -5.90
CA LEU A 101 -3.33 -9.54 -5.83
C LEU A 101 -4.25 -10.16 -4.77
N ARG A 102 -4.31 -11.49 -4.70
CA ARG A 102 -5.09 -12.22 -3.70
C ARG A 102 -4.64 -11.88 -2.28
N GLU A 103 -3.34 -11.90 -2.01
CA GLU A 103 -2.75 -11.51 -0.73
C GLU A 103 -3.01 -10.05 -0.38
N TYR A 104 -2.78 -9.14 -1.33
CA TYR A 104 -3.02 -7.71 -1.17
C TYR A 104 -4.48 -7.41 -0.81
N ARG A 105 -5.43 -8.10 -1.46
CA ARG A 105 -6.86 -8.01 -1.16
C ARG A 105 -7.19 -8.49 0.25
N ARG A 106 -6.60 -9.62 0.68
CA ARG A 106 -6.73 -10.14 2.06
C ARG A 106 -6.18 -9.13 3.07
N ASP A 107 -5.05 -8.51 2.77
CA ASP A 107 -4.42 -7.46 3.56
C ASP A 107 -5.30 -6.22 3.73
N GLU A 108 -5.90 -5.74 2.65
CA GLU A 108 -6.87 -4.62 2.69
C GLU A 108 -8.09 -4.95 3.55
N THR A 109 -8.66 -6.15 3.40
CA THR A 109 -9.79 -6.61 4.21
C THR A 109 -9.41 -6.68 5.70
N ARG A 110 -8.20 -7.14 6.03
CA ARG A 110 -7.69 -7.10 7.42
C ARG A 110 -7.51 -5.67 7.92
N ARG A 111 -7.03 -4.74 7.08
CA ARG A 111 -6.85 -3.34 7.46
C ARG A 111 -8.17 -2.64 7.78
N ILE A 112 -9.20 -2.78 6.93
CA ILE A 112 -10.52 -2.17 7.22
C ILE A 112 -11.13 -2.76 8.49
N ALA A 113 -11.02 -4.08 8.71
CA ALA A 113 -11.48 -4.70 9.95
C ALA A 113 -10.77 -4.11 11.19
N ARG A 114 -9.45 -3.95 11.14
CA ARG A 114 -8.67 -3.29 12.22
C ARG A 114 -9.06 -1.82 12.41
N PHE A 115 -9.38 -1.10 11.34
CA PHE A 115 -9.80 0.30 11.43
C PHE A 115 -11.06 0.45 12.31
N HIS A 116 -11.99 -0.49 12.25
CA HIS A 116 -13.21 -0.44 13.06
C HIS A 116 -12.96 -0.66 14.56
N THR A 117 -11.91 -1.38 14.93
CA THR A 117 -11.60 -1.74 16.32
C THR A 117 -10.47 -0.92 16.94
N SER A 118 -9.68 -0.22 16.12
CA SER A 118 -8.49 0.52 16.56
C SER A 118 -8.77 1.99 16.83
N HIS A 119 -8.02 2.59 17.76
CA HIS A 119 -8.01 4.03 17.90
C HIS A 119 -7.38 4.70 16.66
N LEU A 120 -8.04 5.72 16.10
CA LEU A 120 -7.66 6.38 14.84
C LEU A 120 -6.18 6.79 14.78
N ARG A 121 -5.64 7.36 15.87
CA ARG A 121 -4.23 7.79 15.93
C ARG A 121 -3.28 6.61 15.77
N THR A 122 -3.55 5.51 16.46
CA THR A 122 -2.75 4.28 16.39
C THR A 122 -2.84 3.64 15.01
N PHE A 123 -4.05 3.58 14.45
CA PHE A 123 -4.26 3.06 13.10
C PHE A 123 -3.50 3.89 12.04
N ARG A 124 -3.64 5.22 12.08
CA ARG A 124 -2.92 6.11 11.16
C ARG A 124 -1.41 5.96 11.27
N LYS A 125 -0.87 5.84 12.49
CA LYS A 125 0.55 5.55 12.70
C LYS A 125 0.95 4.21 12.07
N SER A 126 0.17 3.15 12.28
CA SER A 126 0.44 1.85 11.66
C SER A 126 0.45 1.91 10.12
N VAL A 127 -0.49 2.63 9.49
CA VAL A 127 -0.49 2.80 8.02
C VAL A 127 0.73 3.62 7.56
N SER A 128 1.11 4.65 8.32
CA SER A 128 2.30 5.45 8.04
C SER A 128 3.60 4.64 8.15
N ASP A 129 3.71 3.80 9.18
CA ASP A 129 4.87 2.94 9.38
C ASP A 129 4.97 1.90 8.26
N LEU A 130 3.83 1.33 7.80
CA LEU A 130 3.80 0.46 6.62
C LEU A 130 4.25 1.17 5.34
N LEU A 131 3.79 2.41 5.10
CA LEU A 131 4.23 3.18 3.93
C LEU A 131 5.74 3.43 3.96
N ALA A 132 6.29 3.77 5.13
CA ALA A 132 7.72 3.99 5.28
C ALA A 132 8.54 2.74 4.95
N VAL A 133 8.08 1.56 5.39
CA VAL A 133 8.72 0.28 5.04
C VAL A 133 8.69 0.02 3.53
N GLU A 134 7.56 0.22 2.86
CA GLU A 134 7.46 -0.01 1.41
C GLU A 134 8.34 0.95 0.60
N VAL A 135 8.41 2.23 1.01
CA VAL A 135 9.28 3.22 0.36
C VAL A 135 10.76 2.89 0.58
N GLU A 136 11.12 2.42 1.77
CA GLU A 136 12.49 2.00 2.07
C GLU A 136 12.89 0.78 1.22
N VAL A 137 12.03 -0.24 1.15
CA VAL A 137 12.25 -1.42 0.30
C VAL A 137 12.39 -1.02 -1.18
N TRP A 138 11.54 -0.10 -1.66
CA TRP A 138 11.66 0.45 -3.01
C TRP A 138 13.03 1.08 -3.26
N ASN A 139 13.49 1.95 -2.36
CA ASN A 139 14.77 2.64 -2.50
C ASN A 139 15.94 1.65 -2.50
N GLN A 140 15.91 0.63 -1.64
CA GLN A 140 16.94 -0.40 -1.58
C GLN A 140 17.05 -1.17 -2.90
N VAL A 141 15.92 -1.59 -3.47
CA VAL A 141 15.91 -2.34 -4.73
C VAL A 141 16.34 -1.44 -5.91
N GLN A 142 15.94 -0.16 -5.93
CA GLN A 142 16.40 0.78 -6.95
C GLN A 142 17.92 1.00 -6.86
N HIS A 143 18.45 1.24 -5.66
CA HIS A 143 19.90 1.40 -5.46
C HIS A 143 20.67 0.15 -5.90
N TRP A 144 20.16 -1.04 -5.59
CA TRP A 144 20.76 -2.30 -6.05
C TRP A 144 20.76 -2.42 -7.58
N ARG A 145 19.68 -2.01 -8.26
CA ARG A 145 19.62 -2.01 -9.74
C ARG A 145 20.61 -1.05 -10.38
N GLU A 146 20.91 0.06 -9.72
CA GLU A 146 21.85 1.08 -10.21
C GLU A 146 23.32 0.71 -9.90
N GLY A 147 23.58 0.03 -8.78
CA GLY A 147 24.93 -0.21 -8.26
C GLY A 147 25.56 -1.55 -8.64
N ALA A 148 24.77 -2.59 -8.92
CA ALA A 148 25.31 -3.89 -9.36
C ALA A 148 25.39 -3.92 -10.88
N GLY A 149 26.58 -4.16 -11.45
CA GLY A 149 26.81 -4.30 -12.88
C GLY A 149 25.68 -5.09 -13.53
N GLY A 150 24.91 -4.38 -14.37
CA GLY A 150 23.54 -4.64 -14.79
C GLY A 150 23.02 -6.05 -14.54
N LEU A 151 21.87 -6.15 -13.87
CA LEU A 151 20.97 -7.27 -14.12
C LEU A 151 20.93 -7.50 -15.62
N ASP A 152 21.27 -8.72 -16.06
CA ASP A 152 21.16 -9.11 -17.46
C ASP A 152 19.79 -8.64 -17.98
N GLU A 153 19.81 -7.71 -18.94
CA GLU A 153 18.61 -7.08 -19.45
C GLU A 153 17.75 -8.16 -20.13
N GLY A 154 16.72 -8.62 -19.43
CA GLY A 154 15.86 -9.72 -19.89
C GLY A 154 16.05 -11.05 -19.17
N GLY A 155 17.06 -11.16 -18.29
CA GLY A 155 17.22 -12.31 -17.41
C GLY A 155 16.09 -12.41 -16.38
N VAL A 156 15.83 -13.62 -15.88
CA VAL A 156 14.76 -13.90 -14.90
C VAL A 156 14.86 -13.01 -13.66
N HIS A 157 16.07 -12.74 -13.17
CA HIS A 157 16.27 -11.84 -12.04
C HIS A 157 15.70 -10.44 -12.30
N SER A 158 15.96 -9.88 -13.49
CA SER A 158 15.47 -8.56 -13.88
C SER A 158 13.94 -8.54 -13.97
N ILE A 159 13.37 -9.56 -14.60
CA ILE A 159 11.91 -9.70 -14.76
C ILE A 159 11.23 -9.82 -13.39
N MET A 160 11.74 -10.69 -12.52
CA MET A 160 11.20 -10.89 -11.17
C MET A 160 11.39 -9.66 -10.27
N ALA A 161 12.53 -8.98 -10.36
CA ALA A 161 12.75 -7.72 -9.63
C ALA A 161 11.80 -6.61 -10.11
N ASN A 162 11.52 -6.52 -11.41
CA ASN A 162 10.53 -5.57 -11.94
C ASN A 162 9.11 -5.88 -11.45
N HIS A 163 8.73 -7.16 -11.42
CA HIS A 163 7.46 -7.60 -10.82
C HIS A 163 7.38 -7.22 -9.34
N PHE A 164 8.44 -7.48 -8.56
CA PHE A 164 8.52 -7.10 -7.15
C PHE A 164 8.34 -5.59 -6.97
N LEU A 165 9.12 -4.78 -7.68
CA LEU A 165 9.02 -3.32 -7.66
C LEU A 165 7.60 -2.86 -8.01
N GLN A 166 6.95 -3.46 -9.00
CA GLN A 166 5.59 -3.10 -9.38
C GLN A 166 4.61 -3.31 -8.22
N TRP A 167 4.74 -4.40 -7.46
CA TRP A 167 3.90 -4.65 -6.29
C TRP A 167 4.21 -3.74 -5.11
N THR A 168 5.49 -3.49 -4.82
CA THR A 168 5.91 -2.49 -3.83
C THR A 168 5.32 -1.12 -4.16
N ALA A 169 5.38 -0.71 -5.43
CA ALA A 169 4.81 0.54 -5.91
C ALA A 169 3.29 0.60 -5.73
N ARG A 170 2.56 -0.46 -6.12
CA ARG A 170 1.11 -0.54 -5.88
C ARG A 170 0.77 -0.41 -4.40
N ARG A 171 1.52 -1.09 -3.53
CA ARG A 171 1.29 -1.08 -2.09
C ARG A 171 1.58 0.29 -1.48
N ALA A 172 2.71 0.91 -1.81
CA ALA A 172 3.06 2.25 -1.37
C ALA A 172 2.02 3.29 -1.84
N LYS A 173 1.63 3.28 -3.12
CA LYS A 173 0.57 4.16 -3.65
C LYS A 173 -0.74 3.97 -2.90
N SER A 174 -1.15 2.72 -2.68
CA SER A 174 -2.35 2.40 -1.94
C SER A 174 -2.34 2.93 -0.51
N LEU A 175 -1.24 2.74 0.22
CA LEU A 175 -1.08 3.20 1.60
C LEU A 175 -1.04 4.73 1.68
N HIS A 176 -0.44 5.39 0.69
CA HIS A 176 -0.46 6.84 0.56
C HIS A 176 -1.89 7.38 0.39
N GLU A 177 -2.67 6.79 -0.51
CA GLU A 177 -4.09 7.11 -0.70
C GLU A 177 -4.91 6.87 0.58
N GLU A 178 -4.64 5.77 1.31
CA GLU A 178 -5.28 5.49 2.60
C GLU A 178 -4.97 6.60 3.62
N LEU A 179 -3.72 7.07 3.70
CA LEU A 179 -3.32 8.15 4.61
C LEU A 179 -3.95 9.49 4.24
N GLU A 180 -4.06 9.81 2.95
CA GLU A 180 -4.79 11.01 2.50
C GLU A 180 -6.27 10.93 2.86
N ALA A 181 -6.92 9.77 2.64
CA ALA A 181 -8.31 9.56 3.02
C ALA A 181 -8.50 9.68 4.55
N LEU A 182 -7.58 9.13 5.36
CA LEU A 182 -7.59 9.27 6.82
C LEU A 182 -7.45 10.72 7.29
N LYS A 183 -6.74 11.59 6.55
CA LYS A 183 -6.71 13.04 6.85
C LYS A 183 -8.06 13.69 6.56
N GLY A 184 -8.74 13.25 5.50
CA GLY A 184 -10.06 13.74 5.12
C GLY A 184 -11.18 13.30 6.08
N GLY A 185 -10.96 12.22 6.83
CA GLY A 185 -11.85 11.77 7.90
C GLY A 185 -12.31 10.33 7.73
N ARG A 186 -13.10 9.85 8.69
CA ARG A 186 -13.54 8.45 8.75
C ARG A 186 -14.38 8.05 7.53
N ASP A 187 -15.32 8.89 7.12
CA ASP A 187 -16.26 8.57 6.04
C ASP A 187 -15.54 8.48 4.69
N ILE A 188 -14.56 9.36 4.45
CA ILE A 188 -13.73 9.33 3.24
C ILE A 188 -12.89 8.06 3.19
N TYR A 189 -12.26 7.68 4.31
CA TYR A 189 -11.51 6.42 4.41
C TYR A 189 -12.40 5.20 4.14
N VAL A 190 -13.56 5.11 4.79
CA VAL A 190 -14.48 3.98 4.60
C VAL A 190 -14.99 3.93 3.15
N SER A 191 -15.29 5.08 2.54
CA SER A 191 -15.69 5.17 1.14
C SER A 191 -14.59 4.66 0.19
N LEU A 192 -13.33 5.04 0.42
CA LEU A 192 -12.18 4.56 -0.36
C LEU A 192 -12.05 3.04 -0.24
N MET A 193 -12.11 2.50 0.98
CA MET A 193 -11.95 1.06 1.16
C MET A 193 -13.11 0.30 0.52
N ASN A 194 -14.36 0.76 0.70
CA ASN A 194 -15.53 0.13 0.08
C ASN A 194 -15.46 0.15 -1.45
N SER A 195 -14.97 1.21 -2.09
CA SER A 195 -14.82 1.22 -3.56
C SER A 195 -13.81 0.17 -4.04
N ARG A 196 -12.69 0.00 -3.32
CA ARG A 196 -11.70 -1.05 -3.60
C ARG A 196 -12.21 -2.47 -3.32
N LEU A 197 -13.11 -2.63 -2.35
CA LEU A 197 -13.74 -3.92 -2.05
C LEU A 197 -14.84 -4.28 -3.07
N ASN A 198 -15.64 -3.31 -3.50
CA ASN A 198 -16.79 -3.54 -4.38
C ASN A 198 -16.40 -3.71 -5.86
N CYS A 199 -15.32 -3.08 -6.33
CA CYS A 199 -14.75 -3.35 -7.66
C CYS A 199 -14.21 -4.80 -7.81
N ARG A 200 -14.31 -5.65 -6.78
CA ARG A 200 -13.83 -7.04 -6.78
C ARG A 200 -14.88 -8.04 -7.29
N SER A 201 -16.15 -7.65 -7.36
CA SER A 201 -17.26 -8.54 -7.76
C SER A 201 -17.45 -8.68 -9.27
N THR A 202 -16.63 -8.01 -10.08
CA THR A 202 -16.79 -7.88 -11.54
C THR A 202 -15.67 -8.51 -12.38
N ILE A 203 -14.79 -9.31 -11.79
CA ILE A 203 -13.72 -10.05 -12.50
C ILE A 203 -13.95 -11.56 -12.36
#